data_AF-A0A512BFI7-F1
#
_entry.id   AF-A0A512BFI7-F1
#
_cell.length_a   1.000
_cell.length_b   1.000
_cell.length_c   1.000
_cell.angle_alpha   90.00
_cell.angle_beta   90.00
_cell.angle_gamma   90.00
#
_symmetry.space_group_name_H-M   'P 1'
#
loop_
_entity.id
_entity.type
_entity.pdbx_description
1 polymer ?
#
loop_
_entity_poly.entity_id
_entity_poly.type
_entity_poly.pdbx_seq_one_letter_code
_entity_poly.pdbx_strand_id
1 'polypeptide(L)'
;MALSIIGHAQTFKEYLPSLVCTFLGGSSDGLRDASMYRMDGYGKFWNGKNSWNNKYKNNDMRQGPAYFGSTSFLAFTTDGPHLTNMVTHQFNGMAMAFMPTDENKKLGHVFLKVLAYNAVRQAGHSIVYGLIFKPKYPGDNPLPYYSH
;
A
#
# COMPACT_ATOMS: atom_id res chain seq x y z
N MET A 1 7.56 -40.52 9.73
CA MET A 1 7.17 -39.40 10.62
C MET A 1 8.46 -38.83 11.19
N ALA A 2 9.07 -37.85 10.52
CA ALA A 2 10.34 -37.26 10.95
C ALA A 2 10.03 -35.99 11.77
N LEU A 3 10.19 -36.10 13.08
CA LEU A 3 10.11 -34.99 14.02
C LEU A 3 11.45 -34.22 13.92
N SER A 4 11.51 -33.15 13.13
CA SER A 4 12.68 -32.27 13.08
C SER A 4 12.61 -31.26 14.22
N ILE A 5 13.09 -31.65 15.40
CA ILE A 5 13.39 -30.76 16.52
C ILE A 5 14.87 -30.39 16.43
N ILE A 6 15.20 -29.42 15.58
CA ILE A 6 16.49 -28.72 15.60
C ILE A 6 16.14 -27.27 15.27
N GLY A 7 16.41 -26.35 16.20
CA GLY A 7 16.15 -24.92 16.05
C GLY A 7 16.79 -24.42 14.75
N HIS A 8 15.94 -24.21 13.73
CA HIS A 8 16.40 -23.70 12.46
C HIS A 8 16.65 -22.20 12.66
N ALA A 9 17.92 -21.80 12.66
CA ALA A 9 18.26 -20.39 12.63
C ALA A 9 17.67 -19.83 11.35
N GLN A 10 16.68 -18.95 11.49
CA GLN A 10 15.95 -18.48 10.33
C GLN A 10 16.87 -17.74 9.37
N THR A 11 16.76 -18.09 8.09
CA THR A 11 17.59 -17.51 7.04
C THR A 11 16.89 -16.30 6.42
N PHE A 12 17.66 -15.37 5.86
CA PHE A 12 17.10 -14.23 5.13
C PHE A 12 16.10 -14.65 4.03
N LYS A 13 16.32 -15.82 3.40
CA LYS A 13 15.44 -16.35 2.36
C LYS A 13 14.02 -16.65 2.86
N GLU A 14 13.85 -16.97 4.14
CA GLU A 14 12.54 -17.24 4.72
C GLU A 14 11.76 -15.93 4.96
N TYR A 15 12.46 -14.84 5.25
CA TYR A 15 11.85 -13.51 5.37
C TYR A 15 11.54 -12.86 4.03
N LEU A 16 12.23 -13.29 2.96
CA LEU A 16 12.14 -12.63 1.66
C LEU A 16 10.71 -12.49 1.12
N PRO A 17 9.83 -13.51 1.14
CA PRO A 17 8.46 -13.35 0.65
C PRO A 17 7.66 -12.31 1.44
N SER A 18 7.81 -12.30 2.77
CA SER A 18 7.15 -11.34 3.66
C SER A 18 7.67 -9.91 3.44
N LEU A 19 8.98 -9.74 3.26
CA LEU A 19 9.61 -8.45 2.95
C LEU A 19 9.20 -7.94 1.56
N VAL A 20 9.12 -8.80 0.55
CA VAL A 20 8.64 -8.43 -0.79
C VAL A 20 7.18 -7.97 -0.72
N CYS A 21 6.32 -8.71 -0.02
CA CYS A 21 4.93 -8.29 0.18
C CYS A 21 4.85 -6.94 0.92
N THR A 22 5.67 -6.73 1.94
CA THR A 22 5.75 -5.46 2.68
C THR A 22 6.16 -4.30 1.77
N PHE A 23 7.16 -4.51 0.92
CA PHE A 23 7.61 -3.53 -0.07
C PHE A 23 6.52 -3.19 -1.08
N LEU A 24 5.82 -4.20 -1.60
CA LEU A 24 4.71 -4.02 -2.56
C LEU A 24 3.50 -3.33 -1.92
N GLY A 25 3.22 -3.62 -0.64
CA GLY A 25 2.22 -2.91 0.15
C GLY A 25 2.58 -1.43 0.29
N GLY A 26 3.81 -1.12 0.67
CA GLY A 26 4.32 0.27 0.72
C GLY A 26 4.25 0.97 -0.64
N SER A 27 4.66 0.28 -1.71
CA SER A 27 4.61 0.78 -3.09
C SER A 27 3.18 1.15 -3.53
N SER A 28 2.21 0.30 -3.18
CA SER A 28 0.79 0.51 -3.49
C SER A 28 0.21 1.69 -2.69
N ASP A 29 0.65 1.85 -1.44
CA ASP A 29 0.30 3.00 -0.59
C ASP A 29 0.85 4.32 -1.16
N GLY A 30 2.09 4.30 -1.67
CA GLY A 30 2.67 5.44 -2.39
C GLY A 30 1.90 5.81 -3.65
N LEU A 31 1.41 4.82 -4.40
CA LEU A 31 0.54 5.04 -5.55
C LEU A 31 -0.83 5.60 -5.13
N ARG A 32 -1.40 5.15 -4.00
CA ARG A 32 -2.64 5.71 -3.44
C ARG A 32 -2.48 7.20 -3.19
N ASP A 33 -1.44 7.59 -2.47
CA ASP A 33 -1.21 9.00 -2.12
C ASP A 33 -0.97 9.83 -3.39
N ALA A 34 -0.22 9.29 -4.36
CA ALA A 34 -0.03 9.95 -5.65
C ALA A 34 -1.35 10.15 -6.41
N SER A 35 -2.22 9.13 -6.40
CA SER A 35 -3.56 9.20 -6.98
C SER A 35 -4.41 10.31 -6.34
N MET A 36 -4.28 10.51 -5.02
CA MET A 36 -5.01 11.55 -4.30
C MET A 36 -4.56 12.98 -4.64
N TYR A 37 -3.26 13.20 -4.89
CA TYR A 37 -2.71 14.57 -4.93
C TYR A 37 -2.18 15.04 -6.30
N ARG A 38 -1.77 14.14 -7.21
CA ARG A 38 -1.04 14.52 -8.44
C ARG A 38 -1.52 13.87 -9.73
N MET A 39 -2.39 12.86 -9.64
CA MET A 39 -2.83 12.11 -10.82
C MET A 39 -4.13 12.65 -11.44
N ASP A 40 -4.45 13.93 -11.22
CA ASP A 40 -5.68 14.55 -11.75
C ASP A 40 -5.74 14.58 -13.29
N GLY A 41 -4.59 14.58 -13.96
CA GLY A 41 -4.46 14.45 -15.41
C GLY A 41 -4.42 13.02 -15.97
N TYR A 42 -4.44 11.98 -15.12
CA TYR A 42 -4.28 10.57 -15.54
C TYR A 42 -5.63 9.85 -15.75
N GLY A 43 -6.70 10.61 -15.95
CA GLY A 43 -8.03 10.11 -16.21
C GLY A 43 -8.92 10.02 -14.97
N LYS A 44 -10.21 9.84 -15.21
CA LYS A 44 -11.28 9.93 -14.20
C LYS A 44 -11.15 8.91 -13.06
N PHE A 45 -10.49 7.77 -13.30
CA PHE A 45 -10.28 6.74 -12.29
C PHE A 45 -9.17 7.12 -11.28
N TRP A 46 -8.09 7.73 -11.77
CA TRP A 46 -6.91 8.11 -10.98
C TRP A 46 -6.98 9.53 -10.41
N ASN A 47 -7.94 10.34 -10.85
CA ASN A 47 -8.12 11.68 -10.32
C ASN A 47 -8.80 11.64 -8.94
N GLY A 48 -8.02 11.61 -7.86
CA GLY A 48 -8.54 11.55 -6.49
C GLY A 48 -9.52 12.65 -6.09
N LYS A 49 -9.55 13.81 -6.79
CA LYS A 49 -10.50 14.89 -6.51
C LYS A 49 -11.93 14.55 -6.93
N ASN A 50 -12.07 13.77 -8.02
CA ASN A 50 -13.35 13.56 -8.70
C ASN A 50 -13.73 12.09 -8.89
N SER A 51 -12.78 11.16 -8.74
CA SER A 51 -12.99 9.73 -8.99
C SER A 51 -14.02 9.09 -8.06
N TRP A 52 -14.19 9.64 -6.85
CA TRP A 52 -15.21 9.20 -5.90
C TRP A 52 -16.63 9.28 -6.47
N ASN A 53 -16.89 10.17 -7.44
CA ASN A 53 -18.19 10.26 -8.11
C ASN A 53 -18.52 9.03 -8.95
N ASN A 54 -17.53 8.24 -9.37
CA ASN A 54 -17.73 7.01 -10.15
C ASN A 54 -18.55 5.96 -9.39
N LYS A 55 -18.67 6.10 -8.06
CA LYS A 55 -19.49 5.25 -7.20
C LYS A 55 -20.98 5.45 -7.41
N TYR A 56 -21.39 6.54 -8.07
CA TYR A 56 -22.79 6.93 -8.19
C TYR A 56 -23.26 6.93 -9.64
N LYS A 57 -24.55 6.68 -9.83
CA LYS A 57 -25.19 6.68 -11.15
C LYS A 57 -25.04 8.06 -11.77
N ASN A 58 -24.62 8.11 -13.04
CA ASN A 58 -24.38 9.36 -13.78
C ASN A 58 -23.43 10.36 -13.08
N ASN A 59 -22.57 9.88 -12.16
CA ASN A 59 -21.69 10.71 -11.33
C ASN A 59 -22.44 11.65 -10.37
N ASP A 60 -23.68 11.32 -10.02
CA ASP A 60 -24.53 12.12 -9.14
C ASP A 60 -24.93 11.31 -7.91
N MET A 61 -24.44 11.72 -6.75
CA MET A 61 -24.72 11.09 -5.46
C MET A 61 -26.23 10.99 -5.16
N ARG A 62 -27.04 11.91 -5.69
CA ARG A 62 -28.50 11.92 -5.49
C ARG A 62 -29.20 10.81 -6.25
N GLN A 63 -28.56 10.20 -7.25
CA GLN A 63 -29.12 9.12 -8.06
C GLN A 63 -28.77 7.72 -7.52
N GLY A 64 -28.07 7.66 -6.38
CA GLY A 64 -27.70 6.42 -5.72
C GLY A 64 -26.49 5.72 -6.35
N PRO A 65 -26.16 4.50 -5.89
CA PRO A 65 -24.98 3.76 -6.33
C PRO A 65 -25.01 3.46 -7.84
N ALA A 66 -23.85 3.45 -8.48
CA ALA A 66 -23.70 3.09 -9.90
C ALA A 66 -24.10 1.61 -10.14
N TYR A 67 -23.74 0.74 -9.20
CA TYR A 67 -24.13 -0.67 -9.12
C TYR A 67 -24.06 -1.16 -7.67
N PHE A 68 -24.61 -2.35 -7.41
CA PHE A 68 -24.62 -2.96 -6.07
C PHE A 68 -23.20 -3.02 -5.48
N GLY A 69 -23.01 -2.46 -4.29
CA GLY A 69 -21.72 -2.43 -3.59
C GLY A 69 -20.74 -1.34 -4.02
N SER A 70 -21.01 -0.57 -5.09
CA SER A 70 -20.10 0.48 -5.61
C SER A 70 -19.80 1.60 -4.61
N THR A 71 -20.69 1.87 -3.66
CA THR A 71 -20.48 2.85 -2.58
C THR A 71 -19.95 2.23 -1.28
N SER A 72 -19.73 0.92 -1.24
CA SER A 72 -19.30 0.18 -0.04
C SER A 72 -18.14 -0.78 -0.36
N PHE A 73 -18.37 -2.10 -0.33
CA PHE A 73 -17.32 -3.12 -0.43
C PHE A 73 -16.73 -3.27 -1.83
N LEU A 74 -17.39 -2.77 -2.88
CA LEU A 74 -16.86 -2.70 -4.25
C LEU A 74 -16.37 -1.30 -4.63
N ALA A 75 -16.24 -0.36 -3.69
CA ALA A 75 -15.71 0.97 -3.98
C ALA A 75 -14.33 0.93 -4.68
N PHE A 76 -13.52 -0.09 -4.39
CA PHE A 76 -12.21 -0.31 -5.03
C PHE A 76 -12.29 -0.53 -6.55
N THR A 77 -13.46 -0.87 -7.09
CA THR A 77 -13.67 -1.04 -8.54
C THR A 77 -14.04 0.27 -9.25
N THR A 78 -14.32 1.34 -8.48
CA THR A 78 -14.82 2.61 -9.01
C THR A 78 -13.74 3.70 -9.09
N ASP A 79 -12.72 3.63 -8.24
CA ASP A 79 -11.65 4.63 -8.19
C ASP A 79 -10.28 4.07 -7.76
N GLY A 80 -9.24 4.74 -8.23
CA GLY A 80 -7.84 4.38 -8.00
C GLY A 80 -7.41 4.40 -6.53
N PRO A 81 -7.74 5.43 -5.73
CA PRO A 81 -7.41 5.44 -4.31
C PRO A 81 -7.97 4.22 -3.55
N HIS A 82 -9.22 3.82 -3.77
CA HIS A 82 -9.78 2.64 -3.10
C HIS A 82 -9.19 1.33 -3.65
N LEU A 83 -8.88 1.25 -4.96
CA LEU A 83 -8.18 0.10 -5.55
C LEU A 83 -6.82 -0.13 -4.91
N THR A 84 -5.98 0.91 -4.92
CA THR A 84 -4.61 0.87 -4.39
C THR A 84 -4.60 0.63 -2.87
N ASN A 85 -5.57 1.18 -2.14
CA ASN A 85 -5.75 0.88 -0.73
C ASN A 85 -6.11 -0.60 -0.48
N MET A 86 -7.02 -1.17 -1.27
CA MET A 86 -7.33 -2.61 -1.20
C MET A 86 -6.07 -3.45 -1.48
N VAL A 87 -5.33 -3.13 -2.54
CA VAL A 87 -4.08 -3.84 -2.90
C VAL A 87 -3.04 -3.75 -1.77
N THR A 88 -2.91 -2.58 -1.14
CA THR A 88 -2.05 -2.38 0.04
C THR A 88 -2.43 -3.32 1.18
N HIS A 89 -3.73 -3.41 1.51
CA HIS A 89 -4.22 -4.31 2.54
C HIS A 89 -3.97 -5.78 2.21
N GLN A 90 -4.15 -6.20 0.96
CA GLN A 90 -3.87 -7.58 0.54
C GLN A 90 -2.38 -7.91 0.69
N PHE A 91 -1.48 -7.03 0.26
CA PHE A 91 -0.05 -7.24 0.44
C PHE A 91 0.37 -7.25 1.91
N ASN A 92 -0.20 -6.41 2.76
CA ASN A 92 0.08 -6.44 4.19
C ASN A 92 -0.42 -7.74 4.83
N GLY A 93 -1.59 -8.23 4.44
CA GLY A 93 -2.11 -9.53 4.88
C GLY A 93 -1.20 -10.69 4.44
N MET A 94 -0.75 -10.68 3.19
CA MET A 94 0.22 -11.67 2.69
C MET A 94 1.57 -11.56 3.40
N ALA A 95 2.05 -10.35 3.70
CA ALA A 95 3.27 -10.15 4.46
C ALA A 95 3.19 -10.80 5.84
N MET A 96 2.06 -10.66 6.53
CA MET A 96 1.80 -11.34 7.80
C MET A 96 1.72 -12.86 7.63
N ALA A 97 1.05 -13.35 6.59
CA ALA A 97 0.92 -14.78 6.33
C ALA A 97 2.26 -15.47 6.01
N PHE A 98 3.17 -14.76 5.34
CA PHE A 98 4.51 -15.27 5.01
C PHE A 98 5.57 -14.91 6.05
N MET A 99 5.24 -14.19 7.11
CA MET A 99 6.22 -13.84 8.15
C MET A 99 6.64 -15.09 8.91
N PRO A 100 7.94 -15.44 8.95
CA PRO A 100 8.39 -16.60 9.71
C PRO A 100 8.08 -16.44 11.20
N THR A 101 7.52 -17.50 11.81
CA THR A 101 7.26 -17.53 13.25
C THR A 101 8.59 -17.53 14.00
N ASP A 102 8.82 -16.54 14.86
CA ASP A 102 10.04 -16.47 15.64
C ASP A 102 9.85 -17.04 17.05
N GLU A 103 10.78 -17.91 17.45
CA GLU A 103 10.86 -18.45 18.80
C GLU A 103 11.43 -17.39 19.78
N ASN A 104 12.22 -16.44 19.28
CA ASN A 104 12.86 -15.39 20.08
C ASN A 104 11.96 -14.17 20.27
N LYS A 105 11.13 -14.21 21.31
CA LYS A 105 10.20 -13.13 21.67
C LYS A 105 10.81 -12.00 22.52
N LYS A 106 12.14 -11.88 22.58
CA LYS A 106 12.78 -10.77 23.31
C LYS A 106 12.35 -9.43 22.70
N LEU A 107 11.91 -8.50 23.54
CA LEU A 107 11.34 -7.23 23.10
C LEU A 107 12.23 -6.45 22.12
N GLY A 108 13.54 -6.39 22.37
CA GLY A 108 14.48 -5.72 21.48
C GLY A 108 14.57 -6.36 20.08
N HIS A 109 14.43 -7.69 19.98
CA HIS A 109 14.43 -8.38 18.70
C HIS A 109 13.13 -8.11 17.92
N VAL A 110 11.99 -8.12 18.61
CA VAL A 110 10.69 -7.74 18.03
C VAL A 110 10.72 -6.29 17.56
N PHE A 111 11.26 -5.38 18.36
CA PHE A 111 11.38 -3.97 18.00
C PHE A 111 12.26 -3.76 16.76
N LEU A 112 13.42 -4.42 16.69
CA LEU A 112 14.29 -4.35 15.52
C LEU A 112 13.59 -4.87 14.24
N LYS A 113 12.79 -5.92 14.35
CA LYS A 113 11.95 -6.42 13.24
C LYS A 113 10.93 -5.40 12.78
N VAL A 114 10.21 -4.78 13.71
CA VAL A 114 9.25 -3.72 13.38
C VAL A 114 9.94 -2.57 12.63
N LEU A 115 11.12 -2.14 13.09
CA LEU A 115 11.89 -1.11 12.39
C LEU A 115 12.32 -1.55 10.99
N ALA A 116 12.81 -2.79 10.83
CA ALA A 116 13.21 -3.31 9.53
C ALA A 116 12.03 -3.36 8.54
N TYR A 117 10.89 -3.88 8.96
CA TYR A 117 9.68 -3.94 8.13
C TYR A 117 9.12 -2.55 7.81
N ASN A 118 9.16 -1.62 8.77
CA ASN A 118 8.76 -0.24 8.55
C ASN A 118 9.67 0.44 7.51
N ALA A 119 10.99 0.23 7.59
CA ALA A 119 11.95 0.74 6.62
C ALA A 119 11.69 0.18 5.21
N VAL A 120 11.41 -1.13 5.08
CA VAL A 120 11.06 -1.74 3.79
C VAL A 120 9.76 -1.16 3.22
N ARG A 121 8.72 -1.01 4.05
CA ARG A 121 7.46 -0.38 3.64
C ARG A 121 7.70 1.06 3.18
N GLN A 122 8.45 1.84 3.96
CA GLN A 122 8.76 3.24 3.66
C GLN A 122 9.58 3.38 2.38
N ALA A 123 10.51 2.46 2.12
CA ALA A 123 11.28 2.42 0.88
C ALA A 123 10.35 2.23 -0.34
N GLY A 124 9.44 1.24 -0.29
CA GLY A 124 8.45 1.03 -1.36
C GLY A 124 7.58 2.26 -1.60
N HIS A 125 7.02 2.83 -0.53
CA HIS A 125 6.21 4.05 -0.59
C HIS A 125 6.99 5.21 -1.23
N SER A 126 8.15 5.54 -0.68
CA SER A 126 8.93 6.71 -1.08
C SER A 126 9.44 6.59 -2.52
N ILE A 127 9.77 5.38 -2.99
CA ILE A 127 10.19 5.16 -4.38
C ILE A 127 9.01 5.45 -5.33
N VAL A 128 7.86 4.81 -5.12
CA VAL A 128 6.71 5.00 -6.03
C VAL A 128 6.18 6.43 -5.97
N TYR A 129 6.00 6.96 -4.75
CA TYR A 129 5.58 8.34 -4.55
C TYR A 129 6.59 9.29 -5.20
N GLY A 130 7.88 9.16 -4.90
CA GLY A 130 8.93 10.00 -5.48
C GLY A 130 9.00 9.93 -7.00
N LEU A 131 8.79 8.75 -7.61
CA LEU A 131 8.75 8.59 -9.08
C LEU A 131 7.60 9.37 -9.72
N ILE A 132 6.42 9.39 -9.09
CA ILE A 132 5.26 10.11 -9.61
C ILE A 132 5.36 11.62 -9.32
N PHE A 133 5.96 11.99 -8.20
CA PHE A 133 6.18 13.39 -7.79
C PHE A 133 7.50 13.98 -8.29
N LYS A 134 8.24 13.30 -9.18
CA LYS A 134 9.47 13.86 -9.77
C LYS A 134 9.19 15.27 -10.30
N PRO A 135 9.94 16.30 -9.85
CA PRO A 135 9.81 17.65 -10.36
C PRO A 135 9.94 17.63 -11.88
N LYS A 136 8.97 18.22 -12.60
CA LYS A 136 9.05 18.31 -14.06
C LYS A 136 10.12 19.31 -14.52
N TYR A 137 10.47 20.27 -13.66
CA TYR A 137 11.48 21.29 -13.93
C TYR A 137 12.33 21.61 -12.68
N PRO A 138 13.61 22.02 -12.85
CA PRO A 138 14.42 22.53 -11.76
C PRO A 138 13.79 23.82 -11.21
N GLY A 139 13.27 23.77 -9.98
CA GLY A 139 12.58 24.90 -9.32
C GLY A 139 11.13 24.60 -8.90
N ASP A 140 10.54 23.50 -9.39
CA ASP A 140 9.27 22.99 -8.85
C ASP A 140 9.56 22.39 -7.46
N ASN A 141 9.35 23.18 -6.41
CA ASN A 141 9.38 22.66 -5.05
C ASN A 141 8.36 21.52 -4.95
N PRO A 142 8.76 20.28 -4.60
CA PRO A 142 7.78 19.29 -4.18
C PRO A 142 7.02 19.92 -3.01
N LEU A 143 5.68 19.90 -3.07
CA LEU A 143 4.84 20.40 -1.99
C LEU A 143 5.37 19.82 -0.67
N PRO A 144 5.39 20.60 0.43
CA PRO A 144 5.97 20.15 1.68
C PRO A 144 5.38 18.77 2.03
N TYR A 145 6.27 17.80 2.22
CA TYR A 145 5.93 16.49 2.75
C TYR A 145 5.15 16.73 4.04
N TYR A 146 3.82 16.60 4.00
CA TYR A 146 3.04 16.56 5.22
C TYR A 146 3.30 15.20 5.86
N SER A 147 4.29 15.16 6.75
CA SER A 147 4.50 14.06 7.67
C SER A 147 3.26 13.99 8.58
N HIS A 148 2.39 13.00 8.32
CA HIS A 148 1.36 12.56 9.25
C HIS A 148 1.97 11.64 10.30
#